data_AF-B8C7E2-F1
#
_entry.id   AF-B8C7E2-F1
#
_cell.length_a   1.000
_cell.length_b   1.000
_cell.length_c   1.000
_cell.angle_alpha   90.00
_cell.angle_beta   90.00
_cell.angle_gamma   90.00
#
_symmetry.space_group_name_H-M   'P 1'
#
loop_
_entity.id
_entity.type
_entity.pdbx_description
1 polymer ?
#
loop_
_entity_poly.entity_id
_entity_poly.type
_entity_poly.pdbx_seq_one_letter_code
_entity_poly.pdbx_strand_id
1 'polypeptide(L)'
;MLVEHPLPTKSLTSGILCGISDALAQYRDVSRQEFNYGRWIRFASKGCVGGIIWSFWYDNLDSFLNVDSDFNVYKVSGVIGDGGADATTATVTLQKANYQWIQLHTAIVTTTLSILLEQFLWCPIVYSGWELPVSTLLNGGDFSTIKKEVSSKVGDLLIMNAKVWTFANVIIYNCPVAFRPPLAKYRIGRGSRLRESGR
;
A
#
# COMPACT_ATOMS: atom_id res chain seq x y z
N MET A 1 7.41 20.82 -2.63
CA MET A 1 8.13 19.58 -2.27
C MET A 1 7.26 18.32 -2.22
N LEU A 2 6.35 18.12 -1.25
CA LEU A 2 5.55 16.88 -1.14
C LEU A 2 4.63 16.60 -2.34
N VAL A 3 4.12 17.65 -2.99
CA VAL A 3 3.26 17.55 -4.18
C VAL A 3 4.08 17.33 -5.46
N GLU A 4 5.31 17.84 -5.50
CA GLU A 4 6.17 17.80 -6.69
C GLU A 4 6.96 16.49 -6.79
N HIS A 5 7.34 15.91 -5.65
CA HIS A 5 8.17 14.70 -5.58
C HIS A 5 7.63 13.66 -4.58
N PRO A 6 6.40 13.16 -4.77
CA PRO A 6 5.74 12.28 -3.80
C PRO A 6 6.50 10.98 -3.55
N LEU A 7 7.04 10.35 -4.60
CA LEU A 7 7.80 9.09 -4.48
C LEU A 7 9.13 9.27 -3.73
N PRO A 8 10.02 10.22 -4.12
CA PRO A 8 11.23 10.50 -3.34
C PRO A 8 10.94 10.84 -1.89
N THR A 9 9.93 11.65 -1.60
CA THR A 9 9.61 12.02 -0.21
C THR A 9 9.12 10.82 0.60
N LYS A 10 8.23 9.99 0.06
CA LYS A 10 7.75 8.76 0.76
C LYS A 10 8.91 7.79 1.01
N SER A 11 9.76 7.57 0.01
CA SER A 11 10.95 6.71 0.13
C SER A 11 11.91 7.21 1.20
N LEU A 12 12.33 8.48 1.13
CA LEU A 12 13.26 9.06 2.10
C LEU A 12 12.69 9.09 3.52
N THR A 13 11.40 9.40 3.67
CA THR A 13 10.73 9.39 4.98
C THR A 13 10.79 7.98 5.58
N SER A 14 10.46 6.95 4.80
CA SER A 14 10.54 5.56 5.23
C SER A 14 11.97 5.17 5.62
N GLY A 15 12.97 5.54 4.83
CA GLY A 15 14.38 5.29 5.15
C GLY A 15 14.84 5.96 6.44
N ILE A 16 14.47 7.22 6.66
CA ILE A 16 14.78 7.96 7.88
C ILE A 16 14.11 7.30 9.10
N LEU A 17 12.83 6.94 9.00
CA LEU A 17 12.11 6.28 10.10
C LEU A 17 12.74 4.91 10.44
N CYS A 18 13.11 4.11 9.44
CA CYS A 18 13.82 2.85 9.66
C CYS A 18 15.20 3.08 10.31
N GLY A 19 15.95 4.09 9.86
CA GLY A 19 17.24 4.44 10.45
C GLY A 19 17.12 4.90 11.90
N ILE A 20 16.17 5.77 12.22
CA ILE A 20 15.91 6.22 13.61
C ILE A 20 15.50 5.02 14.48
N SER A 21 14.62 4.16 13.97
CA SER A 21 14.17 2.96 14.70
C SER A 21 15.35 2.03 15.02
N ASP A 22 16.26 1.82 14.07
CA ASP A 22 17.46 1.02 14.31
C ASP A 22 18.40 1.70 15.31
N ALA A 23 18.60 3.02 15.20
CA ALA A 23 19.42 3.77 16.16
C ALA A 23 18.88 3.61 17.60
N LEU A 24 17.56 3.79 17.80
CA LEU A 24 16.92 3.58 19.09
C LEU A 24 17.06 2.13 19.58
N ALA A 25 16.91 1.14 18.69
CA ALA A 25 17.11 -0.26 19.05
C ALA A 25 18.55 -0.54 19.49
N GLN A 26 19.54 0.07 18.84
CA GLN A 26 20.95 -0.04 19.24
C GLN A 26 21.23 0.66 20.57
N TYR A 27 20.64 1.82 20.85
CA TYR A 27 20.79 2.51 22.13
C TYR A 27 20.15 1.77 23.30
N ARG A 28 19.08 1.00 23.04
CA ARG A 28 18.41 0.18 24.07
C ARG A 28 19.14 -1.14 24.37
N ASP A 29 20.10 -1.53 23.53
CA ASP A 29 20.87 -2.75 23.67
C ASP A 29 22.04 -2.54 24.64
N VAL A 30 21.81 -2.83 25.93
CA VAL A 30 22.81 -2.71 27.01
C VAL A 30 24.06 -3.57 26.80
N SER A 31 24.01 -4.59 25.95
CA SER A 31 25.17 -5.44 25.67
C SER A 31 26.18 -4.80 24.73
N ARG A 32 25.78 -3.72 24.04
CA ARG A 32 26.53 -3.13 22.94
C ARG A 32 27.28 -1.89 23.42
N GLN A 33 28.61 -1.88 23.25
CA GLN A 33 29.44 -0.74 23.66
C GLN A 33 29.57 0.34 22.57
N GLU A 34 29.39 -0.03 21.29
CA GLU A 34 29.59 0.89 20.16
C GLU A 34 28.43 0.88 19.16
N PHE A 35 28.19 2.02 18.54
CA PHE A 35 27.16 2.17 17.52
C PHE A 35 27.58 1.52 16.19
N ASN A 36 26.76 0.62 15.66
CA ASN A 36 27.02 -0.06 14.39
C ASN A 36 26.42 0.72 13.22
N TYR A 37 27.24 1.59 12.62
CA TYR A 37 26.86 2.37 11.44
C TYR A 37 26.49 1.50 10.23
N GLY A 38 27.16 0.37 10.02
CA GLY A 38 26.87 -0.52 8.90
C GLY A 38 25.46 -1.14 8.99
N ARG A 39 25.02 -1.50 10.20
CA ARG A 39 23.63 -1.93 10.46
C ARG A 39 22.64 -0.79 10.21
N TRP A 40 22.94 0.41 10.73
CA TRP A 40 22.09 1.58 10.54
C TRP A 40 21.87 1.92 9.05
N ILE A 41 22.94 1.97 8.25
CA ILE A 41 22.86 2.22 6.80
C ILE A 41 22.04 1.13 6.10
N ARG A 42 22.24 -0.15 6.45
CA ARG A 42 21.45 -1.26 5.88
C ARG A 42 19.96 -1.11 6.17
N PHE A 43 19.59 -0.77 7.41
CA PHE A 43 18.19 -0.53 7.80
C PHE A 43 17.59 0.70 7.12
N ALA A 44 18.33 1.82 7.06
CA ALA A 44 17.87 3.03 6.39
C ALA A 44 17.66 2.82 4.89
N SER A 45 18.63 2.21 4.20
CA SER A 45 18.53 1.90 2.76
C SER A 45 17.40 0.92 2.46
N LYS A 46 17.23 -0.10 3.29
CA LYS A 46 16.10 -1.03 3.19
C LYS A 46 14.77 -0.28 3.35
N GLY A 47 14.67 0.66 4.28
CA GLY A 47 13.51 1.54 4.45
C GLY A 47 13.21 2.40 3.23
N CYS A 48 14.24 2.95 2.56
CA CYS A 48 14.05 3.71 1.33
C CYS A 48 13.40 2.86 0.22
N VAL A 49 13.94 1.67 -0.04
CA VAL A 49 13.42 0.79 -1.08
C VAL A 49 12.04 0.24 -0.71
N GLY A 50 11.85 -0.13 0.56
CA GLY A 50 10.54 -0.51 1.10
C GLY A 50 9.51 0.58 0.87
N GLY A 51 9.86 1.85 1.10
CA GLY A 51 8.97 2.99 0.85
C GLY A 51 8.53 3.11 -0.61
N ILE A 52 9.39 2.75 -1.57
CA ILE A 52 9.04 2.72 -3.00
C ILE A 52 8.05 1.59 -3.28
N ILE A 53 8.34 0.39 -2.78
CA ILE A 53 7.50 -0.81 -2.95
C ILE A 53 6.09 -0.56 -2.40
N TRP A 54 5.99 -0.02 -1.19
CA TRP A 54 4.72 0.32 -0.55
C TRP A 54 4.00 1.46 -1.26
N SER A 55 4.72 2.48 -1.75
CA SER A 55 4.09 3.56 -2.53
C SER A 55 3.44 3.02 -3.81
N PHE A 56 4.14 2.14 -4.52
CA PHE A 56 3.59 1.46 -5.69
C PHE A 56 2.32 0.67 -5.34
N TRP A 57 2.33 -0.08 -4.25
CA TRP A 57 1.14 -0.82 -3.80
C TRP A 57 -0.05 0.07 -3.53
N TYR A 58 0.11 1.11 -2.70
CA TYR A 58 -1.00 1.99 -2.34
C TYR A 58 -1.57 2.72 -3.55
N ASP A 59 -0.72 3.19 -4.47
CA ASP A 59 -1.18 3.86 -5.70
C ASP A 59 -2.01 2.91 -6.59
N ASN A 60 -1.63 1.62 -6.69
CA ASN A 60 -2.39 0.62 -7.45
C ASN A 60 -3.66 0.17 -6.71
N LEU A 61 -3.58 -0.01 -5.39
CA LEU A 61 -4.71 -0.41 -4.55
C LEU A 61 -5.81 0.64 -4.60
N ASP A 62 -5.47 1.92 -4.44
CA ASP A 62 -6.42 3.03 -4.54
C ASP A 62 -7.06 3.08 -5.93
N SER A 63 -6.28 2.86 -7.00
CA SER A 63 -6.84 2.79 -8.36
C SER A 63 -7.77 1.59 -8.55
N PHE A 64 -7.45 0.44 -7.96
CA PHE A 64 -8.23 -0.79 -8.09
C PHE A 64 -9.52 -0.79 -7.26
N LEU A 65 -9.54 -0.05 -6.15
CA LEU A 65 -10.71 0.11 -5.28
C LEU A 65 -11.54 1.35 -5.61
N ASN A 66 -11.06 2.23 -6.48
CA ASN A 66 -11.82 3.38 -6.95
C ASN A 66 -12.95 2.93 -7.90
N VAL A 67 -14.19 3.18 -7.51
CA VAL A 67 -15.41 2.85 -8.26
C VAL A 67 -15.40 3.50 -9.66
N ASP A 68 -14.79 4.67 -9.79
CA ASP A 68 -14.75 5.44 -11.04
C ASP A 68 -13.59 5.01 -11.97
N SER A 69 -12.70 4.12 -11.51
CA SER A 69 -11.60 3.61 -12.33
C SER A 69 -12.13 2.71 -13.45
N ASP A 70 -11.48 2.75 -14.62
CA ASP A 70 -11.78 1.87 -15.76
C ASP A 70 -11.63 0.40 -15.37
N PHE A 71 -10.62 0.09 -14.56
CA PHE A 71 -10.35 -1.23 -14.02
C PHE A 71 -10.45 -1.19 -12.49
N ASN A 72 -11.52 -1.79 -11.94
CA ASN A 72 -11.74 -1.86 -10.50
C ASN A 72 -12.40 -3.19 -10.08
N VAL A 73 -12.31 -3.50 -8.78
CA VAL A 73 -12.81 -4.76 -8.21
C VAL A 73 -14.32 -4.96 -8.45
N TYR A 74 -15.11 -3.89 -8.46
CA TYR A 74 -16.56 -3.96 -8.60
C TYR A 74 -16.99 -4.30 -10.03
N LYS A 75 -16.25 -3.81 -11.03
CA LYS A 75 -16.42 -4.18 -12.44
C LYS A 75 -15.98 -5.62 -12.70
N VAL A 76 -14.79 -5.99 -12.21
CA VAL A 76 -14.22 -7.34 -12.38
C VAL A 76 -15.10 -8.41 -11.70
N SER A 77 -15.68 -8.10 -10.55
CA SER A 77 -16.61 -9.00 -9.85
C SER A 77 -18.03 -9.02 -10.45
N GLY A 78 -18.33 -8.14 -11.42
CA GLY A 78 -19.67 -8.01 -12.00
C GLY A 78 -20.70 -7.33 -11.09
N VAL A 79 -20.29 -6.78 -9.95
CA VAL A 79 -21.16 -6.06 -9.01
C VAL A 79 -21.68 -4.76 -9.64
N ILE A 80 -20.81 -4.08 -10.41
CA ILE A 80 -21.16 -2.95 -11.26
C ILE A 80 -20.92 -3.41 -12.70
N GLY A 81 -21.99 -3.62 -13.46
CA GLY A 81 -21.88 -3.93 -14.88
C GLY A 81 -22.01 -2.68 -15.75
N ASP A 82 -21.47 -2.74 -16.95
CA ASP A 82 -21.45 -1.62 -17.90
C ASP A 82 -22.81 -1.32 -18.55
N GLY A 83 -23.90 -1.91 -18.04
CA GLY A 83 -25.25 -1.70 -18.56
C GLY A 83 -25.35 -1.98 -20.05
N GLY A 84 -24.78 -3.10 -20.52
CA GLY A 84 -24.80 -3.50 -21.92
C GLY A 84 -26.21 -3.41 -22.53
N ALA A 85 -26.29 -3.23 -23.85
CA ALA A 85 -27.54 -2.91 -24.57
C ALA A 85 -28.70 -3.90 -24.31
N ASP A 86 -28.40 -5.12 -23.87
CA ASP A 86 -29.36 -6.18 -23.57
C ASP A 86 -29.75 -6.27 -22.07
N ALA A 87 -29.30 -5.34 -21.23
CA ALA A 87 -29.63 -5.35 -19.81
C ALA A 87 -31.12 -5.04 -19.59
N THR A 88 -31.82 -5.96 -18.93
CA THR A 88 -33.23 -5.74 -18.57
C THR A 88 -33.37 -4.57 -17.58
N THR A 89 -34.52 -3.89 -17.57
CA THR A 89 -34.82 -2.82 -16.60
C THR A 89 -34.63 -3.26 -15.15
N ALA A 90 -34.91 -4.54 -14.83
CA ALA A 90 -34.67 -5.11 -13.51
C ALA A 90 -33.16 -5.20 -13.18
N THR A 91 -32.33 -5.64 -14.14
CA THR A 91 -30.87 -5.68 -14.02
C THR A 91 -30.29 -4.29 -13.78
N VAL A 92 -30.75 -3.29 -14.55
CA VAL A 92 -30.30 -1.90 -14.42
C VAL A 92 -30.69 -1.31 -13.06
N THR A 93 -31.88 -1.63 -12.55
CA THR A 93 -32.36 -1.14 -11.25
C THR A 93 -31.53 -1.71 -10.10
N LEU A 94 -31.24 -3.02 -10.13
CA LEU A 94 -30.38 -3.68 -9.13
C LEU A 94 -28.94 -3.14 -9.16
N GLN A 95 -28.37 -2.96 -10.35
CA GLN A 95 -27.03 -2.38 -10.49
C GLN A 95 -26.95 -0.96 -9.92
N LYS A 96 -27.98 -0.13 -10.18
CA LYS A 96 -28.05 1.22 -9.63
C LYS A 96 -28.18 1.22 -8.10
N ALA A 97 -28.98 0.33 -7.54
CA ALA A 97 -29.11 0.17 -6.09
C ALA A 97 -27.79 -0.26 -5.44
N ASN A 98 -27.09 -1.24 -6.04
CA ASN A 98 -25.77 -1.68 -5.58
C ASN A 98 -24.74 -0.56 -5.64
N TYR A 99 -24.70 0.20 -6.74
CA TYR A 99 -23.81 1.34 -6.89
C TYR A 99 -24.04 2.40 -5.80
N GLN A 100 -25.29 2.76 -5.54
CA GLN A 100 -25.64 3.74 -4.50
C GLN A 100 -25.27 3.24 -3.10
N TRP A 101 -25.52 1.96 -2.81
CA TRP A 101 -25.15 1.36 -1.53
C TRP A 101 -23.62 1.36 -1.34
N ILE A 102 -22.86 1.00 -2.37
CA ILE A 102 -21.39 1.03 -2.34
C ILE A 102 -20.91 2.46 -2.13
N GLN A 103 -21.44 3.45 -2.84
CA GLN A 103 -21.09 4.86 -2.65
C GLN A 103 -21.33 5.32 -1.20
N LEU A 104 -22.47 4.91 -0.61
CA LEU A 104 -22.78 5.25 0.78
C LEU A 104 -21.85 4.58 1.80
N HIS A 105 -21.35 3.37 1.50
CA HIS A 105 -20.48 2.58 2.38
C HIS A 105 -19.03 2.49 1.89
N THR A 106 -18.61 3.36 0.97
CA THR A 106 -17.32 3.24 0.28
C THR A 106 -16.17 3.23 1.27
N ALA A 107 -16.23 4.07 2.32
CA ALA A 107 -15.19 4.09 3.34
C ALA A 107 -14.98 2.73 4.03
N ILE A 108 -16.08 2.06 4.43
CA ILE A 108 -16.03 0.77 5.12
C ILE A 108 -15.59 -0.34 4.17
N VAL A 109 -16.19 -0.39 2.97
CA VAL A 109 -15.89 -1.42 1.97
C VAL A 109 -14.44 -1.31 1.51
N THR A 110 -13.99 -0.11 1.12
CA THR A 110 -12.61 0.14 0.71
C THR A 110 -11.64 -0.17 1.82
N THR A 111 -11.89 0.26 3.07
CA THR A 111 -11.01 -0.07 4.20
C THR A 111 -10.91 -1.58 4.42
N THR A 112 -12.03 -2.28 4.40
CA THR A 112 -12.07 -3.73 4.63
C THR A 112 -11.33 -4.48 3.52
N LEU A 113 -11.60 -4.13 2.25
CA LEU A 113 -10.92 -4.74 1.10
C LEU A 113 -9.43 -4.42 1.09
N SER A 114 -9.03 -3.19 1.41
CA SER A 114 -7.63 -2.80 1.53
C SER A 114 -6.90 -3.66 2.57
N ILE A 115 -7.49 -3.83 3.76
CA ILE A 115 -6.90 -4.67 4.82
C ILE A 115 -6.78 -6.12 4.35
N LEU A 116 -7.83 -6.68 3.73
CA LEU A 116 -7.80 -8.07 3.25
C LEU A 116 -6.75 -8.29 2.15
N LEU A 117 -6.71 -7.41 1.15
CA LEU A 117 -5.72 -7.48 0.07
C LEU A 117 -4.30 -7.29 0.61
N GLU A 118 -4.11 -6.41 1.58
CA GLU A 118 -2.81 -6.22 2.20
C GLU A 118 -2.36 -7.48 2.98
N GLN A 119 -3.20 -8.02 3.86
CA GLN A 119 -2.80 -9.14 4.73
C GLN A 119 -2.66 -10.47 3.97
N PHE A 120 -3.52 -10.73 2.98
CA PHE A 120 -3.59 -12.05 2.33
C PHE A 120 -2.94 -12.11 0.95
N LEU A 121 -2.65 -10.96 0.32
CA LEU A 121 -2.00 -10.92 -0.98
C LEU A 121 -0.66 -10.20 -0.90
N TRP A 122 -0.65 -8.94 -0.48
CA TRP A 122 0.54 -8.10 -0.62
C TRP A 122 1.63 -8.40 0.42
N CYS A 123 1.29 -8.50 1.71
CA CYS A 123 2.24 -8.82 2.77
C CYS A 123 2.95 -10.16 2.53
N PRO A 124 2.28 -11.26 2.15
CA PRO A 124 2.96 -12.50 1.79
C PRO A 124 3.99 -12.32 0.66
N ILE A 125 3.63 -11.57 -0.39
CA ILE A 125 4.52 -11.29 -1.53
C ILE A 125 5.74 -10.47 -1.08
N VAL A 126 5.52 -9.35 -0.39
CA VAL A 126 6.61 -8.46 0.04
C VAL A 126 7.49 -9.13 1.08
N TYR A 127 6.92 -9.88 2.02
CA TYR A 127 7.69 -10.51 3.09
C TYR A 127 8.55 -11.66 2.57
N SER A 128 7.99 -12.51 1.70
CA SER A 128 8.72 -13.63 1.13
C SER A 128 9.67 -13.23 0.00
N GLY A 129 9.30 -12.22 -0.80
CA GLY A 129 10.04 -11.83 -2.01
C GLY A 129 11.05 -10.70 -1.81
N TRP A 130 10.86 -9.83 -0.80
CA TRP A 130 11.71 -8.67 -0.57
C TRP A 130 12.26 -8.64 0.86
N GLU A 131 11.41 -8.52 1.87
CA GLU A 131 11.86 -8.22 3.24
C GLU A 131 12.81 -9.28 3.80
N LEU A 132 12.44 -10.56 3.74
CA LEU A 132 13.25 -11.65 4.27
C LEU A 132 14.50 -11.89 3.41
N PRO A 133 14.42 -12.07 2.07
CA PRO A 133 15.59 -12.25 1.22
C PRO A 133 16.64 -11.14 1.37
N VAL A 134 16.20 -9.88 1.32
CA VAL A 134 17.11 -8.73 1.43
C VAL A 134 17.72 -8.67 2.81
N SER A 135 16.96 -8.93 3.87
CA SER A 135 17.52 -8.96 5.23
C SER A 135 18.56 -10.08 5.40
N THR A 136 18.32 -11.26 4.83
CA THR A 136 19.26 -12.37 4.88
C THR A 136 20.56 -12.01 4.16
N LEU A 137 20.47 -11.51 2.93
CA LEU A 137 21.64 -11.10 2.14
C LEU A 137 22.41 -9.95 2.78
N LEU A 138 21.70 -8.92 3.25
CA LEU A 138 22.32 -7.78 3.92
C LEU A 138 23.04 -8.19 5.20
N ASN A 139 22.63 -9.26 5.88
CA ASN A 139 23.29 -9.81 7.06
C ASN A 139 24.39 -10.85 6.75
N GLY A 140 24.78 -11.00 5.48
CA GLY A 140 25.85 -11.91 5.06
C GLY A 140 25.40 -13.35 4.82
N GLY A 141 24.09 -13.61 4.80
CA GLY A 141 23.55 -14.89 4.34
C GLY A 141 23.70 -15.06 2.83
N ASP A 142 23.58 -16.30 2.37
CA ASP A 142 23.67 -16.69 0.96
C ASP A 142 22.27 -16.97 0.36
N PHE A 143 22.20 -17.21 -0.96
CA PHE A 143 20.92 -17.52 -1.61
C PHE A 143 20.32 -18.86 -1.15
N SER A 144 21.14 -19.79 -0.67
CA SER A 144 20.68 -21.10 -0.21
C SER A 144 19.92 -21.01 1.12
N THR A 145 20.33 -20.10 2.01
CA THR A 145 19.67 -19.86 3.30
C THR A 145 18.35 -19.09 3.18
N ILE A 146 18.15 -18.30 2.11
CA ILE A 146 16.91 -17.50 1.91
C ILE A 146 15.66 -18.37 2.01
N LYS A 147 15.63 -19.53 1.34
CA LYS A 147 14.44 -20.40 1.37
C LYS A 147 14.09 -20.85 2.79
N LYS A 148 15.11 -21.21 3.58
CA LYS A 148 14.96 -21.65 4.97
C LYS A 148 14.49 -20.51 5.87
N GLU A 149 15.06 -19.32 5.70
CA GLU A 149 14.67 -18.12 6.45
C GLU A 149 13.24 -17.69 6.11
N VAL A 150 12.85 -17.71 4.83
CA VAL A 150 11.48 -17.40 4.40
C VAL A 150 10.49 -18.39 5.01
N SER A 151 10.74 -19.71 4.87
CA SER A 151 9.81 -20.72 5.38
C SER A 151 9.67 -20.71 6.91
N SER A 152 10.72 -20.31 7.64
CA SER A 152 10.70 -20.30 9.10
C SER A 152 10.09 -19.02 9.69
N LYS A 153 10.19 -17.88 9.02
CA LYS A 153 9.81 -16.58 9.60
C LYS A 153 8.54 -15.96 8.99
N VAL A 154 8.15 -16.34 7.78
CA VAL A 154 7.04 -15.66 7.09
C VAL A 154 5.71 -15.77 7.84
N GLY A 155 5.41 -16.93 8.43
CA GLY A 155 4.17 -17.14 9.18
C GLY A 155 4.07 -16.23 10.39
N ASP A 156 5.11 -16.21 11.22
CA ASP A 156 5.18 -15.36 12.40
C ASP A 156 5.12 -13.87 12.04
N LEU A 157 5.82 -13.46 10.97
CA LEU A 157 5.77 -12.09 10.49
C LEU A 157 4.39 -11.68 10.01
N LEU A 158 3.67 -12.55 9.29
CA LEU A 158 2.30 -12.26 8.85
C LEU A 158 1.34 -12.13 10.04
N ILE A 159 1.47 -12.99 11.05
CA ILE A 159 0.64 -12.91 12.26
C ILE A 159 0.93 -11.62 13.04
N MET A 160 2.21 -11.27 13.22
CA MET A 160 2.60 -10.05 13.93
C MET A 160 2.19 -8.80 13.15
N ASN A 161 2.31 -8.82 11.83
CA ASN A 161 1.81 -7.75 10.97
C ASN A 161 0.30 -7.59 11.11
N ALA A 162 -0.47 -8.67 10.99
CA ALA A 162 -1.92 -8.62 11.13
C ALA A 162 -2.34 -8.05 12.49
N LYS A 163 -1.64 -8.41 13.58
CA LYS A 163 -1.96 -7.90 14.94
C LYS A 163 -1.74 -6.40 15.10
N VAL A 164 -0.68 -5.84 14.51
CA VAL A 164 -0.33 -4.43 14.69
C VAL A 164 -0.97 -3.57 13.61
N TRP A 165 -0.80 -3.97 12.35
CA TRP A 165 -1.15 -3.16 11.20
C TRP A 165 -2.63 -3.19 10.87
N THR A 166 -3.40 -4.21 11.25
CA THR A 166 -4.86 -4.17 11.04
C THR A 166 -5.48 -2.97 11.74
N PHE A 167 -5.10 -2.71 12.99
CA PHE A 167 -5.59 -1.53 13.73
C PHE A 167 -5.06 -0.22 13.15
N ALA A 168 -3.77 -0.17 12.81
CA ALA A 168 -3.19 1.01 12.16
C ALA A 168 -3.89 1.33 10.83
N ASN A 169 -4.19 0.31 10.02
CA ASN A 169 -4.85 0.44 8.73
C ASN A 169 -6.29 0.92 8.88
N VAL A 170 -7.03 0.47 9.90
CA VAL A 170 -8.35 1.03 10.21
C VAL A 170 -8.24 2.54 10.43
N ILE A 171 -7.24 3.01 11.18
CA ILE A 171 -7.04 4.46 11.40
C ILE A 171 -6.63 5.16 10.11
N ILE A 172 -5.64 4.63 9.39
CA ILE A 172 -5.07 5.24 8.17
C ILE A 172 -6.14 5.36 7.07
N TYR A 173 -6.90 4.30 6.81
CA TYR A 173 -7.91 4.27 5.75
C TYR A 173 -9.20 5.02 6.10
N ASN A 174 -9.40 5.39 7.36
CA ASN A 174 -10.50 6.29 7.77
C ASN A 174 -10.04 7.74 7.99
N CYS A 175 -8.73 8.01 7.98
CA CYS A 175 -8.21 9.36 8.09
C CYS A 175 -8.59 10.18 6.84
N PRO A 176 -9.08 11.43 6.97
CA PRO A 176 -9.39 12.29 5.82
C PRO A 176 -8.21 12.37 4.85
N VAL A 177 -8.50 12.38 3.54
CA VAL A 177 -7.47 12.37 2.48
C VAL A 177 -6.49 13.53 2.62
N ALA A 178 -6.93 14.68 3.15
CA ALA A 178 -6.08 15.84 3.42
C ALA A 178 -4.93 15.57 4.42
N PHE A 179 -5.09 14.57 5.29
CA PHE A 179 -4.08 14.13 6.25
C PHE A 179 -3.28 12.91 5.77
N ARG A 180 -3.66 12.33 4.61
CA ARG A 180 -2.88 11.25 4.01
C ARG A 180 -1.70 11.86 3.25
N PRO A 181 -0.54 11.17 3.20
CA PRO A 181 0.55 11.59 2.34
C PRO A 181 0.02 11.75 0.91
N PRO A 182 0.35 12.85 0.20
CA PRO A 182 -0.23 13.14 -1.10
C PRO A 182 -0.04 11.95 -2.04
N LEU A 183 -1.17 11.46 -2.56
CA LEU A 183 -1.20 10.52 -3.68
C LEU A 183 -0.82 11.30 -4.94
N ALA A 184 0.07 10.74 -5.75
CA ALA A 184 0.70 11.45 -6.87
C ALA A 184 -0.26 11.87 -8.01
N LYS A 185 -1.57 11.68 -7.86
CA LYS A 185 -2.55 11.94 -8.91
C LYS A 185 -3.86 12.52 -8.38
N TYR A 186 -3.81 13.77 -7.93
CA TYR A 186 -4.87 14.70 -8.38
C TYR A 186 -4.45 15.24 -9.74
N ARG A 187 -4.60 14.42 -10.79
CA ARG A 187 -4.68 14.91 -12.16
C ARG A 187 -6.04 15.58 -12.29
N ILE A 188 -6.18 16.75 -11.69
CA ILE A 188 -7.33 17.65 -11.87
C ILE A 188 -7.56 17.72 -13.37
N GLY A 189 -8.80 17.41 -13.75
CA GLY A 189 -9.22 17.12 -15.11
C GLY A 189 -8.54 18.00 -16.14
N ARG A 190 -7.78 17.36 -17.03
CA ARG A 190 -7.40 17.92 -18.33
C ARG A 190 -8.63 17.89 -19.27
N GLY A 191 -9.80 18.30 -18.77
CA GLY A 191 -11.12 18.07 -19.36
C GLY A 191 -11.92 19.34 -19.69
N SER A 192 -11.42 20.53 -19.38
CA SER A 192 -12.17 21.78 -19.58
C SER A 192 -11.46 22.82 -20.46
N ARG A 193 -10.56 22.41 -21.36
CA ARG A 193 -9.83 23.35 -22.24
C ARG A 193 -10.01 23.18 -23.76
N LEU A 194 -11.07 22.51 -24.22
CA LEU A 194 -11.36 22.36 -25.67
C LEU A 194 -12.82 22.66 -26.07
N ARG A 195 -13.51 23.56 -25.36
CA ARG A 195 -14.84 24.05 -25.78
C ARG A 195 -15.02 25.56 -25.75
N GLU A 196 -13.93 26.31 -25.90
CA GLU A 196 -13.96 27.77 -26.17
C GLU A 196 -13.16 28.14 -27.43
N SER A 197 -13.34 27.37 -28.50
CA SER A 197 -12.91 27.76 -29.85
C SER A 197 -14.08 27.61 -30.81
N GLY A 198 -15.15 28.35 -30.52
CA GLY A 198 -16.09 28.79 -31.55
C GLY A 198 -15.80 30.25 -31.86
N ARG A 199 -15.21 30.52 -33.03
CA ARG A 199 -15.48 31.66 -33.91
C ARG A 199 -14.67 31.52 -35.19
#